data_AF-A0A4Q0M6J5-F1
#
_entry.id   AF-A0A4Q0M6J5-F1
#
_cell.length_a   1.000
_cell.length_b   1.000
_cell.length_c   1.000
_cell.angle_alpha   90.00
_cell.angle_beta   90.00
_cell.angle_gamma   90.00
#
_symmetry.space_group_name_H-M   'P 1'
#
loop_
_entity.id
_entity.type
_entity.pdbx_description
1 polymer ?
#
loop_
_entity_poly.entity_id
_entity_poly.type
_entity_poly.pdbx_seq_one_letter_code
_entity_poly.pdbx_strand_id
1 'polypeptide(L)'
;MNKIIYPWIVCFLFLCGCGSSKKMASLVPEKPSQAPDYFCTWNLQGYVTSFSGTEPQRNAMNETNIFGDGQYGNWASMFKKVNRDLYFLLDDSWDVPLNNDKNYFGSLIVDSARFPSVAGRKPAQRLKTLSEKVKSAGWKGLGLWICAQEARKYKTGDSVQYWTERLQWMDTADVRYWKVDWGEKDRNPEWRGFLTDLGKQVAPQLKIEHALIPSVLDKAEFYRTYDVENIIAIPHTIARIGNVLSHLPAGKATSIINCEDEPYIAAGSGCAIGVMRHEFNGKLPNGVQDMVFPPTGRDLKNRLDEVVRAVRWHRIAEPFEINRNEIFIDTMQLHDYWVMEKNETWMDRKPGEVNSMSAPAIITRGLEKPIITLKTDDSLRPYILASKYPNGAIAVAAIGRTIKREYITPRANVLLKVDSLNKPLGVFGHFNELTLELKTPVGIKRIFAQDLAGDKAIDVTQRIIIKEDMVIISGALIDEIGLMAATKGDKSEPGLVLVFQYILKSPR
;
A
#
# COMPACT_ATOMS: atom_id res chain seq x y z
N MET A 1 17.84 -33.16 79.66
CA MET A 1 18.37 -32.63 78.39
C MET A 1 17.19 -32.29 77.48
N ASN A 2 17.19 -31.06 76.99
CA ASN A 2 16.16 -30.36 76.23
C ASN A 2 15.49 -31.18 75.12
N LYS A 3 14.15 -31.06 75.01
CA LYS A 3 13.47 -30.54 73.81
C LYS A 3 11.99 -30.28 74.10
N ILE A 4 11.63 -29.00 74.08
CA ILE A 4 10.26 -28.47 74.13
C ILE A 4 9.62 -28.69 72.76
N ILE A 5 8.40 -29.23 72.73
CA ILE A 5 7.58 -29.39 71.52
C ILE A 5 6.59 -28.22 71.48
N TYR A 6 6.68 -27.38 70.45
CA TYR A 6 5.67 -26.38 70.09
C TYR A 6 4.85 -26.90 68.89
N PRO A 7 3.51 -26.84 68.91
CA PRO A 7 2.71 -27.10 67.72
C PRO A 7 2.67 -25.84 66.84
N TRP A 8 2.98 -26.02 65.56
CA TRP A 8 2.90 -24.96 64.55
C TRP A 8 1.44 -24.69 64.16
N ILE A 9 1.03 -23.44 64.31
CA ILE A 9 -0.19 -22.87 63.75
C ILE A 9 0.05 -22.63 62.26
N VAL A 10 -0.75 -23.26 61.40
CA VAL A 10 -0.75 -23.01 59.95
C VAL A 10 -1.67 -21.82 59.67
N CYS A 11 -1.08 -20.66 59.37
CA CYS A 11 -1.79 -19.52 58.81
C CYS A 11 -2.13 -19.78 57.32
N PHE A 12 -3.42 -19.84 57.00
CA PHE A 12 -3.91 -19.74 55.62
C PHE A 12 -3.74 -18.31 55.11
N LEU A 13 -2.75 -18.08 54.25
CA LEU A 13 -2.67 -16.87 53.42
C LEU A 13 -3.51 -17.09 52.15
N PHE A 14 -4.64 -16.39 52.07
CA PHE A 14 -5.39 -16.18 50.83
C PHE A 14 -4.51 -15.38 49.85
N LEU A 15 -3.92 -16.06 48.87
CA LEU A 15 -3.34 -15.41 47.71
C LEU A 15 -4.48 -15.09 46.74
N CYS A 16 -4.88 -13.83 46.71
CA CYS A 16 -5.65 -13.24 45.62
C CYS A 16 -4.90 -13.53 44.30
N GLY A 17 -5.49 -14.37 43.45
CA GLY A 17 -4.97 -14.65 42.12
C GLY A 17 -5.03 -13.40 41.26
N CYS A 18 -3.87 -12.77 41.03
CA CYS A 18 -3.67 -11.92 39.86
C CYS A 18 -3.89 -12.79 38.62
N GLY A 19 -5.04 -12.62 37.97
CA GLY A 19 -5.33 -13.27 36.70
C GLY A 19 -4.27 -12.93 35.67
N SER A 20 -3.43 -13.91 35.33
CA SER A 20 -2.51 -13.80 34.21
C SER A 20 -3.34 -13.56 32.95
N SER A 21 -3.31 -12.34 32.40
CA SER A 21 -3.87 -12.08 31.08
C SER A 21 -3.13 -13.00 30.10
N LYS A 22 -3.79 -14.06 29.61
CA LYS A 22 -3.27 -14.86 28.49
C LYS A 22 -2.91 -13.86 27.39
N LYS A 23 -1.61 -13.71 27.09
CA LYS A 23 -1.13 -12.91 25.96
C LYS A 23 -1.82 -13.49 24.73
N MET A 24 -2.76 -12.75 24.16
CA MET A 24 -3.35 -13.16 22.90
C MET A 24 -2.29 -12.97 21.81
N ALA A 25 -2.17 -13.96 20.93
CA ALA A 25 -1.34 -13.86 19.74
C ALA A 25 -1.78 -12.68 18.86
N SER A 26 -0.92 -12.28 17.93
CA SER A 26 -1.21 -11.25 16.92
C SER A 26 -2.55 -11.50 16.21
N LEU A 27 -3.36 -10.44 16.05
CA LEU A 27 -4.56 -10.41 15.20
C LEU A 27 -4.22 -10.42 13.71
N VAL A 28 -3.00 -10.01 13.35
CA VAL A 28 -2.52 -10.08 11.97
C VAL A 28 -1.95 -11.47 11.69
N PRO A 29 -2.39 -12.16 10.62
CA PRO A 29 -1.84 -13.45 10.23
C PRO A 29 -0.32 -13.40 9.97
N GLU A 30 0.37 -14.50 10.30
CA GLU A 30 1.78 -14.65 9.96
C GLU A 30 2.01 -14.93 8.47
N LYS A 31 1.05 -15.60 7.82
CA LYS A 31 1.13 -15.92 6.39
C LYS A 31 1.20 -14.62 5.58
N PRO A 32 2.18 -14.46 4.67
CA PRO A 32 2.23 -13.30 3.79
C PRO A 32 1.01 -13.19 2.89
N SER A 33 0.65 -11.96 2.55
CA SER A 33 -0.47 -11.64 1.67
C SER A 33 -0.23 -12.10 0.22
N GLN A 34 -1.29 -12.44 -0.52
CA GLN A 34 -1.23 -12.62 -1.98
C GLN A 34 -1.44 -11.31 -2.75
N ALA A 35 -1.74 -10.20 -2.07
CA ALA A 35 -1.93 -8.88 -2.66
C ALA A 35 -0.82 -8.51 -3.68
N PRO A 36 -1.17 -7.86 -4.80
CA PRO A 36 -0.25 -7.42 -5.85
C PRO A 36 0.60 -6.21 -5.44
N ASP A 37 0.92 -6.07 -4.16
CA ASP A 37 1.65 -4.91 -3.65
C ASP A 37 3.13 -4.99 -3.98
N TYR A 38 3.78 -3.85 -4.21
CA TYR A 38 5.19 -3.80 -4.54
C TYR A 38 5.91 -2.60 -3.91
N PHE A 39 7.24 -2.70 -3.86
CA PHE A 39 8.14 -1.57 -3.69
C PHE A 39 8.90 -1.33 -4.99
N CYS A 40 8.90 -0.09 -5.46
CA CYS A 40 9.46 0.32 -6.74
C CYS A 40 10.73 1.16 -6.57
N THR A 41 11.79 0.81 -7.31
CA THR A 41 13.11 1.45 -7.17
C THR A 41 13.25 2.81 -7.86
N TRP A 42 12.24 3.31 -8.59
CA TRP A 42 12.37 4.52 -9.41
C TRP A 42 12.89 5.73 -8.63
N ASN A 43 12.34 5.98 -7.44
CA ASN A 43 12.78 7.11 -6.63
C ASN A 43 14.08 6.84 -5.89
N LEU A 44 14.47 5.59 -5.66
CA LEU A 44 15.81 5.27 -5.16
C LEU A 44 16.88 5.58 -6.20
N GLN A 45 16.64 5.19 -7.45
CA GLN A 45 17.50 5.54 -8.58
C GLN A 45 17.70 7.06 -8.67
N GLY A 46 16.63 7.82 -8.50
CA GLY A 46 16.68 9.28 -8.49
C GLY A 46 17.41 9.83 -7.26
N TYR A 47 17.10 9.31 -6.07
CA TYR A 47 17.70 9.76 -4.81
C TYR A 47 19.22 9.61 -4.81
N VAL A 48 19.76 8.44 -5.17
CA VAL A 48 21.21 8.20 -5.13
C VAL A 48 21.99 9.06 -6.12
N THR A 49 21.32 9.57 -7.15
CA THR A 49 21.89 10.50 -8.14
C THR A 49 21.52 11.95 -7.88
N SER A 50 20.84 12.24 -6.75
CA SER A 50 20.28 13.56 -6.45
C SER A 50 19.43 14.14 -7.59
N PHE A 51 18.74 13.26 -8.33
CA PHE A 51 17.93 13.59 -9.51
C PHE A 51 18.69 14.45 -10.53
N SER A 52 20.00 14.23 -10.71
CA SER A 52 20.87 15.07 -11.55
C SER A 52 20.61 14.95 -13.06
N GLY A 53 19.64 14.14 -13.47
CA GLY A 53 19.24 13.91 -14.85
C GLY A 53 18.83 12.46 -15.11
N THR A 54 18.18 12.24 -16.25
CA THR A 54 17.63 10.93 -16.61
C THR A 54 18.71 9.86 -16.80
N GLU A 55 19.83 10.19 -17.45
CA GLU A 55 20.90 9.22 -17.70
C GLU A 55 21.58 8.72 -16.41
N PRO A 56 22.03 9.60 -15.48
CA PRO A 56 22.51 9.17 -14.18
C PRO A 56 21.50 8.29 -13.42
N GLN A 57 20.24 8.72 -13.34
CA GLN A 57 19.18 7.97 -12.67
C GLN A 57 18.98 6.57 -13.26
N ARG A 58 18.98 6.44 -14.59
CA ARG A 58 18.94 5.13 -15.26
C ARG A 58 20.18 4.30 -14.95
N ASN A 59 21.37 4.90 -14.94
CA ASN A 59 22.63 4.22 -14.62
C ASN A 59 22.71 3.74 -13.16
N ALA A 60 21.92 4.33 -12.26
CA ALA A 60 21.78 3.85 -10.88
C ALA A 60 21.06 2.50 -10.75
N MET A 61 20.34 2.03 -11.79
CA MET A 61 19.80 0.68 -11.85
C MET A 61 20.91 -0.33 -12.15
N ASN A 62 21.57 -0.84 -11.10
CA ASN A 62 22.68 -1.78 -11.19
C ASN A 62 22.81 -2.66 -9.92
N GLU A 63 23.58 -3.75 -10.05
CA GLU A 63 23.77 -4.75 -9.00
C GLU A 63 24.38 -4.18 -7.71
N THR A 64 25.33 -3.25 -7.82
CA THR A 64 26.00 -2.64 -6.65
C THR A 64 25.03 -1.84 -5.80
N ASN A 65 24.16 -1.05 -6.42
CA ASN A 65 23.17 -0.26 -5.67
C ASN A 65 22.11 -1.16 -5.03
N ILE A 66 21.67 -2.22 -5.72
CA ILE A 66 20.60 -3.10 -5.23
C ILE A 66 21.09 -4.02 -4.11
N PHE A 67 22.26 -4.65 -4.29
CA PHE A 67 22.75 -5.75 -3.44
C PHE A 67 24.08 -5.47 -2.76
N GLY A 68 24.79 -4.40 -3.13
CA GLY A 68 26.05 -4.01 -2.50
C GLY A 68 25.84 -3.30 -1.17
N ASP A 69 26.94 -3.06 -0.47
CA ASP A 69 27.02 -2.46 0.87
C ASP A 69 27.49 -0.99 0.86
N GLY A 70 27.55 -0.38 -0.33
CA GLY A 70 27.98 1.00 -0.51
C GLY A 70 27.05 2.03 0.15
N GLN A 71 27.54 3.27 0.26
CA GLN A 71 26.74 4.39 0.74
C GLN A 71 25.50 4.58 -0.14
N TYR A 72 24.31 4.56 0.46
CA TYR A 72 23.02 4.54 -0.23
C TYR A 72 22.75 3.32 -1.13
N GLY A 73 23.52 2.24 -0.98
CA GLY A 73 23.27 0.94 -1.60
C GLY A 73 22.33 0.05 -0.77
N ASN A 74 22.41 -1.26 -0.99
CA ASN A 74 21.66 -2.30 -0.29
C ASN A 74 20.13 -2.13 -0.36
N TRP A 75 19.59 -1.72 -1.51
CA TRP A 75 18.15 -1.48 -1.64
C TRP A 75 17.29 -2.73 -1.34
N ALA A 76 17.82 -3.92 -1.64
CA ALA A 76 17.17 -5.19 -1.32
C ALA A 76 17.03 -5.45 0.20
N SER A 77 17.64 -4.63 1.07
CA SER A 77 17.44 -4.73 2.51
C SER A 77 16.29 -3.89 3.06
N MET A 78 15.64 -3.05 2.27
CA MET A 78 14.57 -2.17 2.76
C MET A 78 13.30 -2.93 3.16
N PHE A 79 12.48 -2.28 3.98
CA PHE A 79 11.15 -2.73 4.41
C PHE A 79 11.13 -4.12 5.05
N LYS A 80 12.17 -4.52 5.79
CA LYS A 80 12.33 -5.89 6.33
C LYS A 80 11.12 -6.47 7.07
N LYS A 81 10.30 -5.62 7.68
CA LYS A 81 9.10 -6.04 8.41
C LYS A 81 7.97 -6.56 7.50
N VAL A 82 7.95 -6.12 6.25
CA VAL A 82 6.87 -6.38 5.28
C VAL A 82 7.35 -6.76 3.88
N ASN A 83 8.66 -6.82 3.62
CA ASN A 83 9.20 -7.15 2.31
C ASN A 83 8.72 -8.51 1.78
N ARG A 84 8.43 -9.48 2.67
CA ARG A 84 7.82 -10.78 2.30
C ARG A 84 6.41 -10.69 1.72
N ASP A 85 5.74 -9.54 1.88
CA ASP A 85 4.41 -9.25 1.33
C ASP A 85 4.49 -8.40 0.05
N LEU A 86 5.66 -7.83 -0.27
CA LEU A 86 5.88 -6.92 -1.38
C LEU A 86 6.72 -7.56 -2.48
N TYR A 87 6.36 -7.34 -3.75
CA TYR A 87 7.29 -7.56 -4.85
C TYR A 87 8.39 -6.49 -4.83
N PHE A 88 9.65 -6.89 -5.06
CA PHE A 88 10.74 -5.94 -5.29
C PHE A 88 10.77 -5.61 -6.78
N LEU A 89 10.31 -4.41 -7.13
CA LEU A 89 10.12 -3.99 -8.51
C LEU A 89 11.32 -3.18 -8.99
N LEU A 90 12.10 -3.78 -9.91
CA LEU A 90 13.15 -3.05 -10.62
C LEU A 90 12.48 -2.13 -11.65
N ASP A 91 12.57 -0.83 -11.40
CA ASP A 91 12.04 0.17 -12.33
C ASP A 91 12.97 0.37 -13.54
N ASP A 92 12.71 1.38 -14.37
CA ASP A 92 13.32 1.60 -15.69
C ASP A 92 14.84 1.33 -15.73
N SER A 93 15.26 0.70 -16.84
CA SER A 93 16.64 0.50 -17.31
C SER A 93 17.41 -0.70 -16.75
N TRP A 94 16.73 -1.67 -16.14
CA TRP A 94 17.33 -2.96 -15.79
C TRP A 94 17.70 -3.82 -17.02
N ASP A 95 17.05 -3.60 -18.17
CA ASP A 95 17.24 -4.33 -19.44
C ASP A 95 17.90 -3.49 -20.56
N VAL A 96 18.33 -2.27 -20.26
CA VAL A 96 18.94 -1.34 -21.23
C VAL A 96 20.44 -1.20 -20.92
N PRO A 97 21.35 -1.18 -21.89
CA PRO A 97 22.78 -1.01 -21.60
C PRO A 97 23.13 0.36 -20.95
N LEU A 98 24.33 0.47 -20.36
CA LEU A 98 24.80 1.70 -19.67
C LEU A 98 24.91 2.94 -20.57
N ASN A 99 25.07 2.77 -21.87
CA ASN A 99 25.04 3.86 -22.84
C ASN A 99 23.62 4.33 -23.19
N ASN A 100 22.59 3.78 -22.51
CA ASN A 100 21.17 4.09 -22.70
C ASN A 100 20.69 3.93 -24.16
N ASP A 101 21.22 2.94 -24.88
CA ASP A 101 20.79 2.64 -26.24
C ASP A 101 19.29 2.31 -26.28
N LYS A 102 18.51 3.21 -26.88
CA LYS A 102 17.05 3.13 -26.90
C LYS A 102 16.53 1.92 -27.69
N ASN A 103 17.37 1.25 -28.48
CA ASN A 103 16.97 0.07 -29.23
C ASN A 103 16.72 -1.17 -28.34
N TYR A 104 17.09 -1.12 -27.07
CA TYR A 104 16.89 -2.19 -26.09
C TYR A 104 15.63 -2.04 -25.23
N PHE A 105 14.93 -0.90 -25.26
CA PHE A 105 13.69 -0.74 -24.48
C PHE A 105 12.66 -1.78 -24.88
N GLY A 106 12.20 -2.58 -23.90
CA GLY A 106 11.28 -3.68 -24.12
C GLY A 106 11.97 -4.99 -24.50
N SER A 107 13.30 -5.09 -24.34
CA SER A 107 14.04 -6.32 -24.67
C SER A 107 13.77 -7.41 -23.65
N LEU A 108 13.61 -7.03 -22.38
CA LEU A 108 13.45 -7.90 -21.21
C LEU A 108 14.66 -8.82 -20.98
N ILE A 109 15.83 -8.41 -21.48
CA ILE A 109 17.10 -9.11 -21.28
C ILE A 109 17.90 -8.32 -20.25
N VAL A 110 18.08 -8.88 -19.05
CA VAL A 110 18.90 -8.26 -18.00
C VAL A 110 20.28 -7.92 -18.56
N ASP A 111 20.68 -6.65 -18.47
CA ASP A 111 21.96 -6.20 -18.96
C ASP A 111 23.11 -6.68 -18.06
N SER A 112 24.08 -7.39 -18.63
CA SER A 112 25.18 -8.00 -17.85
C SER A 112 26.26 -7.00 -17.45
N ALA A 113 26.30 -5.79 -18.01
CA ALA A 113 27.20 -4.74 -17.54
C ALA A 113 26.65 -4.09 -16.26
N ARG A 114 25.33 -3.94 -16.16
CA ARG A 114 24.63 -3.52 -14.93
C ARG A 114 24.61 -4.60 -13.85
N PHE A 115 24.51 -5.86 -14.28
CA PHE A 115 24.42 -7.02 -13.39
C PHE A 115 25.51 -8.05 -13.72
N PRO A 116 26.76 -7.86 -13.27
CA PRO A 116 27.86 -8.76 -13.60
C PRO A 116 27.62 -10.23 -13.22
N SER A 117 26.85 -10.50 -12.15
CA SER A 117 26.52 -11.87 -11.73
C SER A 117 25.74 -12.69 -12.77
N VAL A 118 25.15 -12.03 -13.78
CA VAL A 118 24.40 -12.70 -14.85
C VAL A 118 25.21 -12.87 -16.14
N ALA A 119 26.47 -12.44 -16.16
CA ALA A 119 27.34 -12.55 -17.33
C ALA A 119 27.46 -14.01 -17.84
N GLY A 120 27.51 -14.17 -19.17
CA GLY A 120 27.58 -15.48 -19.82
C GLY A 120 26.28 -16.31 -19.80
N ARG A 121 25.21 -15.85 -19.13
CA ARG A 121 23.93 -16.57 -19.04
C ARG A 121 22.97 -16.19 -20.16
N LYS A 122 22.08 -17.13 -20.54
CA LYS A 122 20.95 -16.90 -21.46
C LYS A 122 19.85 -16.04 -20.78
N PRO A 123 18.98 -15.35 -21.54
CA PRO A 123 17.99 -14.40 -20.98
C PRO A 123 17.19 -14.92 -19.77
N ALA A 124 16.53 -16.08 -19.89
CA ALA A 124 15.77 -16.68 -18.77
C ALA A 124 16.64 -16.98 -17.53
N GLN A 125 17.90 -17.41 -17.74
CA GLN A 125 18.83 -17.69 -16.64
C GLN A 125 19.30 -16.40 -15.94
N ARG A 126 19.41 -15.29 -16.68
CA ARG A 126 19.73 -13.98 -16.08
C ARG A 126 18.61 -13.52 -15.15
N LEU A 127 17.36 -13.57 -15.64
CA LEU A 127 16.17 -13.25 -14.85
C LEU A 127 16.05 -14.15 -13.62
N LYS A 128 16.28 -15.47 -13.78
CA LYS A 128 16.26 -16.43 -12.67
C LYS A 128 17.27 -16.07 -11.58
N THR A 129 18.49 -15.69 -11.98
CA THR A 129 19.54 -15.27 -11.03
C THR A 129 19.09 -14.06 -10.21
N LEU A 130 18.48 -13.05 -10.83
CA LEU A 130 17.96 -11.88 -10.10
C LEU A 130 16.76 -12.24 -9.20
N SER A 131 15.85 -13.07 -9.70
CA SER A 131 14.68 -13.55 -8.96
C SER A 131 15.09 -14.29 -7.68
N GLU A 132 16.08 -15.19 -7.78
CA GLU A 132 16.63 -15.92 -6.64
C GLU A 132 17.33 -15.01 -5.64
N LYS A 133 18.11 -14.01 -6.10
CA LYS A 133 18.73 -13.02 -5.21
C LYS A 133 17.70 -12.19 -4.44
N VAL A 134 16.66 -11.70 -5.12
CA VAL A 134 15.56 -10.92 -4.51
C VAL A 134 14.82 -11.76 -3.46
N LYS A 135 14.47 -13.00 -3.78
CA LYS A 135 13.81 -13.90 -2.82
C LYS A 135 14.71 -14.25 -1.64
N SER A 136 16.00 -14.46 -1.87
CA SER A 136 16.99 -14.70 -0.81
C SER A 136 17.13 -13.50 0.14
N ALA A 137 16.87 -12.27 -0.34
CA ALA A 137 16.80 -11.08 0.50
C ALA A 137 15.48 -10.95 1.31
N GLY A 138 14.54 -11.88 1.12
CA GLY A 138 13.28 -12.01 1.88
C GLY A 138 12.05 -11.42 1.20
N TRP A 139 12.16 -10.97 -0.06
CA TRP A 139 11.03 -10.39 -0.79
C TRP A 139 10.08 -11.45 -1.32
N LYS A 140 8.81 -11.07 -1.52
CA LYS A 140 7.77 -11.94 -2.09
C LYS A 140 8.16 -12.50 -3.46
N GLY A 141 8.82 -11.69 -4.26
CA GLY A 141 9.31 -12.05 -5.59
C GLY A 141 9.83 -10.84 -6.35
N LEU A 142 10.37 -11.10 -7.54
CA LEU A 142 10.85 -10.06 -8.46
C LEU A 142 9.69 -9.51 -9.28
N GLY A 143 9.62 -8.18 -9.32
CA GLY A 143 8.82 -7.40 -10.26
C GLY A 143 9.71 -6.60 -11.21
N LEU A 144 9.19 -6.29 -12.40
CA LEU A 144 9.93 -5.57 -13.43
C LEU A 144 9.07 -4.47 -14.04
N TRP A 145 9.64 -3.29 -14.23
CA TRP A 145 9.08 -2.27 -15.10
C TRP A 145 9.29 -2.66 -16.56
N ILE A 146 8.25 -2.51 -17.38
CA ILE A 146 8.20 -2.94 -18.78
C ILE A 146 7.85 -1.75 -19.67
N CYS A 147 8.72 -1.45 -20.62
CA CYS A 147 8.40 -0.51 -21.69
C CYS A 147 7.34 -1.12 -22.62
N ALA A 148 6.28 -0.37 -22.91
CA ALA A 148 5.15 -0.80 -23.74
C ALA A 148 5.52 -0.79 -25.24
N GLN A 149 6.53 -1.57 -25.64
CA GLN A 149 6.97 -1.74 -27.03
C GLN A 149 7.88 -2.96 -27.19
N GLU A 150 8.09 -3.36 -28.43
CA GLU A 150 9.13 -4.31 -28.79
C GLU A 150 10.47 -3.58 -28.93
N ALA A 151 11.54 -4.19 -28.42
CA ALA A 151 12.88 -3.67 -28.61
C ALA A 151 13.26 -3.74 -30.08
N ARG A 152 13.58 -2.58 -30.69
CA ARG A 152 13.95 -2.46 -32.09
C ARG A 152 15.09 -3.40 -32.49
N LYS A 153 16.04 -3.63 -31.57
CA LYS A 153 17.17 -4.53 -31.79
C LYS A 153 16.76 -6.00 -31.98
N TYR A 154 15.65 -6.42 -31.37
CA TYR A 154 15.21 -7.82 -31.32
C TYR A 154 13.86 -8.04 -32.00
N LYS A 155 13.32 -7.01 -32.67
CA LYS A 155 12.03 -7.06 -33.31
C LYS A 155 12.09 -8.00 -34.52
N THR A 156 11.22 -9.01 -34.52
CA THR A 156 11.16 -10.04 -35.56
C THR A 156 10.10 -9.77 -36.62
N GLY A 157 9.20 -8.83 -36.37
CA GLY A 157 7.98 -8.62 -37.17
C GLY A 157 6.79 -9.48 -36.73
N ASP A 158 7.02 -10.49 -35.88
CA ASP A 158 5.98 -11.30 -35.25
C ASP A 158 5.85 -10.93 -33.76
N SER A 159 4.82 -10.15 -33.45
CA SER A 159 4.57 -9.68 -32.09
C SER A 159 4.18 -10.81 -31.14
N VAL A 160 3.44 -11.81 -31.63
CA VAL A 160 2.98 -12.94 -30.80
C VAL A 160 4.19 -13.76 -30.37
N GLN A 161 5.05 -14.12 -31.32
CA GLN A 161 6.28 -14.85 -31.01
C GLN A 161 7.18 -14.04 -30.06
N TYR A 162 7.36 -12.74 -30.30
CA TYR A 162 8.18 -11.86 -29.48
C TYR A 162 7.75 -11.87 -28.01
N TRP A 163 6.46 -11.63 -27.74
CA TRP A 163 5.95 -11.58 -26.37
C TRP A 163 5.83 -12.97 -25.73
N THR A 164 5.51 -14.01 -26.51
CA THR A 164 5.46 -15.40 -26.01
C THR A 164 6.81 -15.83 -25.45
N GLU A 165 7.90 -15.59 -26.18
CA GLU A 165 9.26 -15.93 -25.72
C GLU A 165 9.60 -15.24 -24.39
N ARG A 166 9.27 -13.95 -24.25
CA ARG A 166 9.56 -13.17 -23.05
C ARG A 166 8.73 -13.62 -21.85
N LEU A 167 7.46 -13.92 -22.08
CA LEU A 167 6.59 -14.48 -21.04
C LEU A 167 7.08 -15.86 -20.59
N GLN A 168 7.55 -16.72 -21.50
CA GLN A 168 8.18 -18.00 -21.15
C GLN A 168 9.44 -17.79 -20.30
N TRP A 169 10.25 -16.77 -20.58
CA TRP A 169 11.39 -16.43 -19.73
C TRP A 169 10.95 -16.04 -18.32
N MET A 170 9.88 -15.24 -18.18
CA MET A 170 9.35 -14.83 -16.87
C MET A 170 8.86 -16.03 -16.06
N ASP A 171 8.11 -16.94 -16.68
CA ASP A 171 7.61 -18.12 -15.99
C ASP A 171 8.76 -19.04 -15.55
N THR A 172 9.72 -19.30 -16.43
CA THR A 172 10.93 -20.08 -16.14
C THR A 172 11.77 -19.47 -15.02
N ALA A 173 11.83 -18.14 -14.97
CA ALA A 173 12.61 -17.38 -13.98
C ALA A 173 11.85 -17.10 -12.67
N ASP A 174 10.57 -17.51 -12.58
CA ASP A 174 9.71 -17.24 -11.42
C ASP A 174 9.64 -15.73 -11.10
N VAL A 175 9.52 -14.91 -12.16
CA VAL A 175 9.19 -13.47 -12.09
C VAL A 175 7.68 -13.33 -12.05
N ARG A 176 7.17 -12.47 -11.15
CA ARG A 176 5.75 -12.51 -10.75
C ARG A 176 5.01 -11.18 -10.87
N TYR A 177 5.68 -10.11 -11.28
CA TYR A 177 5.02 -8.82 -11.50
C TYR A 177 5.62 -8.04 -12.67
N TRP A 178 4.76 -7.47 -13.52
CA TRP A 178 5.11 -6.49 -14.55
C TRP A 178 4.35 -5.19 -14.32
N LYS A 179 5.08 -4.08 -14.29
CA LYS A 179 4.55 -2.71 -14.34
C LYS A 179 4.72 -2.17 -15.75
N VAL A 180 3.68 -2.24 -16.58
CA VAL A 180 3.72 -1.88 -18.02
C VAL A 180 3.36 -0.42 -18.20
N ASP A 181 4.35 0.39 -18.58
CA ASP A 181 4.27 1.84 -18.52
C ASP A 181 4.28 2.49 -19.92
N TRP A 182 5.14 3.47 -20.19
CA TRP A 182 5.29 4.16 -21.47
C TRP A 182 6.03 3.33 -22.54
N GLY A 183 5.88 3.72 -23.80
CA GLY A 183 6.45 3.06 -24.98
C GLY A 183 5.61 3.32 -26.24
N GLU A 184 6.01 2.78 -27.40
CA GLU A 184 5.27 2.95 -28.67
C GLU A 184 3.80 2.48 -28.64
N LYS A 185 3.41 1.62 -27.66
CA LYS A 185 2.06 1.07 -27.49
C LYS A 185 1.36 1.56 -26.21
N ASP A 186 1.89 2.57 -25.54
CA ASP A 186 1.43 2.99 -24.22
C ASP A 186 -0.05 3.40 -24.16
N ARG A 187 -0.58 4.00 -25.23
CA ARG A 187 -1.98 4.41 -25.38
C ARG A 187 -2.78 3.50 -26.32
N ASN A 188 -2.36 2.25 -26.50
CA ASN A 188 -3.05 1.27 -27.34
C ASN A 188 -3.80 0.22 -26.48
N PRO A 189 -5.14 0.32 -26.31
CA PRO A 189 -5.90 -0.60 -25.47
C PRO A 189 -5.95 -2.03 -26.03
N GLU A 190 -5.97 -2.20 -27.36
CA GLU A 190 -5.96 -3.52 -27.99
C GLU A 190 -4.67 -4.28 -27.68
N TRP A 191 -3.53 -3.61 -27.78
CA TRP A 191 -2.22 -4.18 -27.49
C TRP A 191 -2.06 -4.51 -26.00
N ARG A 192 -2.50 -3.62 -25.10
CA ARG A 192 -2.47 -3.90 -23.66
C ARG A 192 -3.36 -5.10 -23.30
N GLY A 193 -4.56 -5.18 -23.88
CA GLY A 193 -5.45 -6.33 -23.75
C GLY A 193 -4.80 -7.63 -24.27
N PHE A 194 -4.22 -7.59 -25.48
CA PHE A 194 -3.47 -8.70 -26.06
C PHE A 194 -2.34 -9.17 -25.13
N LEU A 195 -1.57 -8.26 -24.55
CA LEU A 195 -0.49 -8.59 -23.63
C LEU A 195 -1.02 -9.30 -22.37
N THR A 196 -2.13 -8.82 -21.82
CA THR A 196 -2.79 -9.46 -20.67
C THR A 196 -3.26 -10.89 -21.02
N ASP A 197 -3.95 -11.06 -22.16
CA ASP A 197 -4.48 -12.35 -22.59
C ASP A 197 -3.36 -13.37 -22.86
N LEU A 198 -2.31 -12.95 -23.56
CA LEU A 198 -1.14 -13.80 -23.81
C LEU A 198 -0.41 -14.13 -22.50
N GLY A 199 -0.30 -13.18 -21.58
CA GLY A 199 0.27 -13.38 -20.25
C GLY A 199 -0.45 -14.48 -19.48
N LYS A 200 -1.78 -14.44 -19.44
CA LYS A 200 -2.61 -15.48 -18.80
C LYS A 200 -2.39 -16.87 -19.41
N GLN A 201 -2.14 -16.94 -20.72
CA GLN A 201 -1.92 -18.21 -21.41
C GLN A 201 -0.51 -18.79 -21.17
N VAL A 202 0.51 -17.93 -21.25
CA VAL A 202 1.92 -18.36 -21.31
C VAL A 202 2.61 -18.33 -19.94
N ALA A 203 2.24 -17.38 -19.09
CA ALA A 203 2.83 -17.16 -17.76
C ALA A 203 1.72 -16.85 -16.73
N PRO A 204 0.82 -17.80 -16.42
CA PRO A 204 -0.41 -17.54 -15.64
C PRO A 204 -0.19 -17.04 -14.20
N GLN A 205 1.03 -17.13 -13.69
CA GLN A 205 1.42 -16.67 -12.36
C GLN A 205 2.01 -15.25 -12.37
N LEU A 206 2.20 -14.65 -13.55
CA LEU A 206 2.69 -13.29 -13.73
C LEU A 206 1.53 -12.31 -13.66
N LYS A 207 1.63 -11.34 -12.76
CA LYS A 207 0.69 -10.22 -12.65
C LYS A 207 1.10 -9.11 -13.61
N ILE A 208 0.20 -8.68 -14.49
CA ILE A 208 0.46 -7.62 -15.48
C ILE A 208 -0.36 -6.39 -15.13
N GLU A 209 0.33 -5.33 -14.69
CA GLU A 209 -0.26 -4.02 -14.39
C GLU A 209 -0.13 -3.07 -15.58
N HIS A 210 -1.23 -2.36 -15.86
CA HIS A 210 -1.29 -1.32 -16.88
C HIS A 210 -1.57 0.07 -16.27
N ALA A 211 -1.35 1.12 -17.07
CA ALA A 211 -1.60 2.52 -16.70
C ALA A 211 -2.02 3.34 -17.94
N LEU A 212 -2.16 4.66 -17.78
CA LEU A 212 -2.36 5.71 -18.80
C LEU A 212 -3.73 5.75 -19.50
N ILE A 213 -4.33 4.60 -19.83
CA ILE A 213 -5.57 4.53 -20.60
C ILE A 213 -6.66 3.74 -19.87
N PRO A 214 -7.63 4.39 -19.21
CA PRO A 214 -8.72 3.70 -18.51
C PRO A 214 -9.59 2.80 -19.41
N SER A 215 -9.51 2.92 -20.74
CA SER A 215 -10.22 2.03 -21.66
C SER A 215 -9.76 0.57 -21.62
N VAL A 216 -8.64 0.25 -20.95
CA VAL A 216 -8.16 -1.13 -20.76
C VAL A 216 -8.79 -1.85 -19.56
N LEU A 217 -9.61 -1.16 -18.75
CA LEU A 217 -10.11 -1.67 -17.46
C LEU A 217 -11.00 -2.92 -17.54
N ASP A 218 -11.56 -3.24 -18.71
CA ASP A 218 -12.33 -4.46 -18.95
C ASP A 218 -11.45 -5.70 -19.22
N LYS A 219 -10.19 -5.48 -19.63
CA LYS A 219 -9.23 -6.53 -19.99
C LYS A 219 -8.08 -6.67 -18.99
N ALA A 220 -7.59 -5.56 -18.46
CA ALA A 220 -6.45 -5.51 -17.56
C ALA A 220 -6.75 -6.19 -16.22
N GLU A 221 -5.81 -6.97 -15.71
CA GLU A 221 -5.90 -7.55 -14.37
C GLU A 221 -5.63 -6.49 -13.29
N PHE A 222 -4.63 -5.64 -13.50
CA PHE A 222 -4.30 -4.53 -12.60
C PHE A 222 -4.20 -3.21 -13.36
N TYR A 223 -4.67 -2.13 -12.73
CA TYR A 223 -4.62 -0.78 -13.30
C TYR A 223 -4.13 0.23 -12.27
N ARG A 224 -3.11 1.01 -12.61
CA ARG A 224 -2.49 1.98 -11.70
C ARG A 224 -2.91 3.42 -11.95
N THR A 225 -3.11 4.18 -10.86
CA THR A 225 -3.48 5.61 -10.90
C THR A 225 -2.27 6.54 -11.04
N TYR A 226 -1.60 6.48 -12.20
CA TYR A 226 -0.37 7.21 -12.55
C TYR A 226 -0.60 8.63 -13.11
N ASP A 227 0.29 9.63 -12.99
CA ASP A 227 1.47 9.86 -12.12
C ASP A 227 1.14 10.97 -11.11
N VAL A 228 1.66 10.98 -9.87
CA VAL A 228 1.21 11.93 -8.82
C VAL A 228 2.36 12.75 -8.21
N GLU A 229 2.16 14.06 -8.02
CA GLU A 229 3.06 14.91 -7.23
C GLU A 229 2.81 14.71 -5.72
N ASN A 230 3.81 14.19 -5.00
CA ASN A 230 3.69 13.79 -3.60
C ASN A 230 3.15 14.89 -2.66
N ILE A 231 3.48 16.16 -2.93
CA ILE A 231 3.10 17.28 -2.06
C ILE A 231 1.58 17.49 -1.96
N ILE A 232 0.83 17.05 -2.98
CA ILE A 232 -0.64 17.13 -3.03
C ILE A 232 -1.25 15.80 -3.48
N ALA A 233 -0.60 14.67 -3.16
CA ALA A 233 -0.98 13.39 -3.75
C ALA A 233 -2.37 12.88 -3.38
N ILE A 234 -2.81 13.11 -2.13
CA ILE A 234 -4.09 12.64 -1.60
C ILE A 234 -5.29 12.96 -2.53
N PRO A 235 -5.60 14.23 -2.83
CA PRO A 235 -6.75 14.55 -3.69
C PRO A 235 -6.58 14.01 -5.11
N HIS A 236 -5.35 13.98 -5.65
CA HIS A 236 -5.11 13.40 -6.98
C HIS A 236 -5.45 11.91 -7.02
N THR A 237 -4.96 11.16 -6.05
CA THR A 237 -5.18 9.71 -5.96
C THR A 237 -6.65 9.40 -5.74
N ILE A 238 -7.34 10.08 -4.81
CA ILE A 238 -8.77 9.86 -4.54
C ILE A 238 -9.62 10.20 -5.78
N ALA A 239 -9.36 11.34 -6.43
CA ALA A 239 -10.09 11.72 -7.65
C ALA A 239 -9.89 10.69 -8.77
N ARG A 240 -8.66 10.19 -8.96
CA ARG A 240 -8.37 9.16 -9.96
C ARG A 240 -9.03 7.83 -9.65
N ILE A 241 -9.04 7.39 -8.40
CA ILE A 241 -9.79 6.20 -7.98
C ILE A 241 -11.28 6.39 -8.32
N GLY A 242 -11.88 7.53 -7.97
CA GLY A 242 -13.28 7.84 -8.31
C GLY A 242 -13.56 7.80 -9.81
N ASN A 243 -12.63 8.33 -10.61
CA ASN A 243 -12.74 8.30 -12.08
C ASN A 243 -12.61 6.88 -12.63
N VAL A 244 -11.67 6.07 -12.13
CA VAL A 244 -11.47 4.68 -12.57
C VAL A 244 -12.67 3.81 -12.20
N LEU A 245 -13.19 3.96 -10.98
CA LEU A 245 -14.36 3.23 -10.50
C LEU A 245 -15.63 3.51 -11.31
N SER A 246 -15.73 4.70 -11.91
CA SER A 246 -16.89 5.13 -12.71
C SER A 246 -16.64 5.19 -14.23
N HIS A 247 -15.43 4.81 -14.69
CA HIS A 247 -15.03 4.99 -16.09
C HIS A 247 -15.85 4.16 -17.07
N LEU A 248 -16.12 2.90 -16.72
CA LEU A 248 -16.91 1.97 -17.53
C LEU A 248 -18.28 1.73 -16.88
N PRO A 249 -19.30 1.33 -17.67
CA PRO A 249 -20.58 0.88 -17.12
C PRO A 249 -20.39 -0.16 -16.01
N ALA A 250 -21.29 -0.11 -15.02
CA ALA A 250 -21.26 -1.02 -13.88
C ALA A 250 -21.13 -2.50 -14.32
N GLY A 251 -20.21 -3.22 -13.68
CA GLY A 251 -19.92 -4.63 -13.97
C GLY A 251 -18.89 -4.88 -15.08
N LYS A 252 -18.56 -3.88 -15.93
CA LYS A 252 -17.63 -4.09 -17.06
C LYS A 252 -16.15 -4.04 -16.69
N ALA A 253 -15.75 -3.13 -15.79
CA ALA A 253 -14.37 -3.04 -15.35
C ALA A 253 -14.04 -4.18 -14.37
N THR A 254 -12.97 -4.93 -14.62
CA THR A 254 -12.57 -6.11 -13.83
C THR A 254 -11.23 -5.94 -13.13
N SER A 255 -10.49 -4.87 -13.41
CA SER A 255 -9.16 -4.68 -12.83
C SER A 255 -9.17 -4.46 -11.32
N ILE A 256 -8.09 -4.85 -10.65
CA ILE A 256 -7.72 -4.37 -9.32
C ILE A 256 -6.97 -3.04 -9.49
N ILE A 257 -7.40 -2.00 -8.77
CA ILE A 257 -6.75 -0.68 -8.84
C ILE A 257 -5.51 -0.70 -7.95
N ASN A 258 -4.36 -0.23 -8.46
CA ASN A 258 -3.19 0.15 -7.67
C ASN A 258 -3.18 1.67 -7.50
N CYS A 259 -3.16 2.15 -6.27
CA CYS A 259 -3.22 3.59 -5.96
C CYS A 259 -1.86 4.21 -5.61
N GLU A 260 -0.78 3.61 -6.12
CA GLU A 260 0.61 4.05 -5.90
C GLU A 260 0.97 4.13 -4.42
N ASP A 261 1.68 5.18 -4.02
CA ASP A 261 2.31 5.33 -2.71
C ASP A 261 1.36 5.93 -1.67
N GLU A 262 0.10 5.51 -1.69
CA GLU A 262 -0.97 5.98 -0.78
C GLU A 262 -1.60 4.83 0.02
N PRO A 263 -0.90 4.28 1.04
CA PRO A 263 -1.27 3.00 1.63
C PRO A 263 -2.59 3.00 2.41
N TYR A 264 -2.94 4.11 3.09
CA TYR A 264 -4.21 4.20 3.82
C TYR A 264 -5.40 4.47 2.90
N ILE A 265 -5.17 5.16 1.79
CA ILE A 265 -6.17 5.24 0.71
C ILE A 265 -6.41 3.83 0.19
N ALA A 266 -5.35 3.06 -0.09
CA ALA A 266 -5.44 1.68 -0.56
C ALA A 266 -6.29 0.79 0.35
N ALA A 267 -6.03 0.83 1.66
CA ALA A 267 -6.80 0.06 2.63
C ALA A 267 -8.28 0.51 2.71
N GLY A 268 -8.55 1.82 2.72
CA GLY A 268 -9.91 2.34 2.75
C GLY A 268 -10.72 2.07 1.47
N SER A 269 -10.06 2.05 0.30
CA SER A 269 -10.70 1.87 -1.01
C SER A 269 -10.58 0.45 -1.58
N GLY A 270 -9.96 -0.49 -0.87
CA GLY A 270 -9.76 -1.86 -1.36
C GLY A 270 -8.85 -1.97 -2.58
N CYS A 271 -7.86 -1.07 -2.67
CA CYS A 271 -6.87 -0.98 -3.75
C CYS A 271 -5.54 -1.61 -3.34
N ALA A 272 -4.73 -1.97 -4.33
CA ALA A 272 -3.35 -2.40 -4.15
C ALA A 272 -2.40 -1.22 -3.90
N ILE A 273 -1.22 -1.52 -3.35
CA ILE A 273 -0.21 -0.54 -2.94
C ILE A 273 1.02 -0.65 -3.85
N GLY A 274 1.41 0.46 -4.46
CA GLY A 274 2.67 0.61 -5.18
C GLY A 274 3.60 1.55 -4.42
N VAL A 275 4.39 1.03 -3.49
CA VAL A 275 5.27 1.85 -2.65
C VAL A 275 6.36 2.48 -3.50
N MET A 276 6.45 3.81 -3.45
CA MET A 276 7.42 4.62 -4.20
C MET A 276 8.39 5.37 -3.28
N ARG A 277 8.05 5.57 -2.01
CA ARG A 277 8.96 6.13 -0.99
C ARG A 277 9.93 5.07 -0.45
N HIS A 278 11.04 5.53 0.14
CA HIS A 278 12.12 4.66 0.60
C HIS A 278 12.71 5.13 1.94
N GLU A 279 13.54 4.29 2.56
CA GLU A 279 14.00 4.47 3.95
C GLU A 279 15.09 5.56 4.13
N PHE A 280 15.78 5.97 3.06
CA PHE A 280 16.74 7.09 3.16
C PHE A 280 16.03 8.41 3.41
N ASN A 281 16.48 9.14 4.44
CA ASN A 281 15.86 10.36 4.94
C ASN A 281 16.88 11.52 4.97
N GLY A 282 16.38 12.75 5.09
CA GLY A 282 17.17 13.97 5.06
C GLY A 282 17.38 14.50 3.63
N LYS A 283 18.48 15.24 3.45
CA LYS A 283 18.82 15.85 2.16
C LYS A 283 19.22 14.79 1.13
N LEU A 284 19.19 15.17 -0.13
CA LEU A 284 19.79 14.40 -1.22
C LEU A 284 21.31 14.27 -1.00
N PRO A 285 21.98 13.27 -1.63
CA PRO A 285 23.43 13.08 -1.52
C PRO A 285 24.26 14.34 -1.84
N ASN A 286 23.78 15.23 -2.70
CA ASN A 286 24.43 16.51 -3.01
C ASN A 286 24.19 17.63 -1.97
N GLY A 287 23.48 17.35 -0.87
CA GLY A 287 23.19 18.32 0.19
C GLY A 287 22.04 19.28 -0.10
N VAL A 288 21.27 19.07 -1.17
CA VAL A 288 20.05 19.84 -1.50
C VAL A 288 18.82 19.15 -0.91
N GLN A 289 17.75 19.91 -0.65
CA GLN A 289 16.44 19.35 -0.27
C GLN A 289 15.95 18.35 -1.33
N ASP A 290 15.38 17.24 -0.86
CA ASP A 290 14.69 16.29 -1.72
C ASP A 290 13.42 16.92 -2.30
N MET A 291 13.38 17.10 -3.62
CA MET A 291 12.24 17.71 -4.29
C MET A 291 11.09 16.73 -4.56
N VAL A 292 11.34 15.41 -4.56
CA VAL A 292 10.31 14.40 -4.77
C VAL A 292 9.59 14.10 -3.46
N PHE A 293 10.34 14.04 -2.36
CA PHE A 293 9.82 13.85 -1.01
C PHE A 293 10.30 14.96 -0.08
N PRO A 294 9.81 16.20 -0.26
CA PRO A 294 10.23 17.32 0.59
C PRO A 294 9.81 17.09 2.05
N PRO A 295 10.57 17.65 3.02
CA PRO A 295 10.26 17.56 4.45
C PRO A 295 9.12 18.54 4.85
N THR A 296 8.23 18.85 3.92
CA THR A 296 7.06 19.73 4.07
C THR A 296 5.79 18.99 3.67
N GLY A 297 4.63 19.58 3.97
CA GLY A 297 3.34 18.93 3.77
C GLY A 297 3.25 17.67 4.61
N ARG A 298 3.10 16.51 3.97
CA ARG A 298 3.06 15.23 4.68
C ARG A 298 4.42 14.77 5.18
N ASP A 299 5.56 15.16 4.58
CA ASP A 299 6.87 14.63 4.99
C ASP A 299 6.91 13.08 4.94
N LEU A 300 6.68 12.51 3.75
CA LEU A 300 6.46 11.07 3.54
C LEU A 300 7.64 10.19 3.96
N LYS A 301 8.87 10.72 3.96
CA LYS A 301 10.07 9.98 4.38
C LYS A 301 10.14 9.74 5.89
N ASN A 302 9.34 10.47 6.67
CA ASN A 302 9.12 10.22 8.09
C ASN A 302 7.80 9.48 8.34
N ARG A 303 7.21 8.82 7.34
CA ARG A 303 5.93 8.11 7.42
C ARG A 303 6.03 6.73 6.78
N LEU A 304 6.86 5.88 7.37
CA LEU A 304 7.09 4.52 6.90
C LEU A 304 6.20 3.51 7.62
N ASP A 305 5.75 3.81 8.84
CA ASP A 305 4.86 2.93 9.58
C ASP A 305 3.48 2.76 8.90
N GLU A 306 2.97 3.77 8.19
CA GLU A 306 1.71 3.63 7.41
C GLU A 306 1.84 2.59 6.28
N VAL A 307 3.02 2.47 5.67
CA VAL A 307 3.32 1.42 4.68
C VAL A 307 3.26 0.06 5.38
N VAL A 308 3.92 -0.08 6.53
CA VAL A 308 3.91 -1.32 7.31
C VAL A 308 2.49 -1.72 7.70
N ARG A 309 1.70 -0.78 8.21
CA ARG A 309 0.32 -1.02 8.69
C ARG A 309 -0.59 -1.46 7.55
N ALA A 310 -0.59 -0.76 6.43
CA ALA A 310 -1.44 -1.07 5.28
C ALA A 310 -1.05 -2.39 4.59
N VAL A 311 0.25 -2.65 4.42
CA VAL A 311 0.71 -3.93 3.84
C VAL A 311 0.35 -5.10 4.76
N ARG A 312 0.42 -4.91 6.08
CA ARG A 312 -0.02 -5.93 7.05
C ARG A 312 -1.54 -6.10 7.09
N TRP A 313 -2.31 -5.04 6.83
CA TRP A 313 -3.75 -5.15 6.61
C TRP A 313 -4.07 -6.08 5.44
N HIS A 314 -3.28 -6.06 4.36
CA HIS A 314 -3.48 -6.98 3.24
C HIS A 314 -3.22 -8.46 3.55
N ARG A 315 -2.60 -8.80 4.69
CA ARG A 315 -2.60 -10.20 5.20
C ARG A 315 -3.96 -10.63 5.76
N ILE A 316 -4.79 -9.67 6.15
CA ILE A 316 -6.15 -9.88 6.66
C ILE A 316 -7.16 -9.81 5.51
N ALA A 317 -7.04 -8.82 4.63
CA ALA A 317 -7.99 -8.58 3.56
C ALA A 317 -7.31 -8.03 2.30
N GLU A 318 -7.33 -8.81 1.21
CA GLU A 318 -6.62 -8.50 -0.03
C GLU A 318 -7.41 -7.54 -0.94
N PRO A 319 -6.74 -6.67 -1.71
CA PRO A 319 -7.41 -5.76 -2.63
C PRO A 319 -8.19 -6.53 -3.70
N PHE A 320 -9.21 -5.90 -4.26
CA PHE A 320 -10.23 -6.60 -5.05
C PHE A 320 -10.72 -5.80 -6.26
N GLU A 321 -11.30 -6.52 -7.21
CA GLU A 321 -11.70 -6.06 -8.54
C GLU A 321 -12.78 -4.97 -8.48
N ILE A 322 -12.76 -4.04 -9.44
CA ILE A 322 -13.71 -2.91 -9.51
C ILE A 322 -15.17 -3.39 -9.46
N ASN A 323 -15.53 -4.40 -10.24
CA ASN A 323 -16.91 -4.92 -10.33
C ASN A 323 -17.38 -5.75 -9.14
N ARG A 324 -16.55 -5.96 -8.11
CA ARG A 324 -16.86 -6.91 -7.04
C ARG A 324 -18.03 -6.48 -6.15
N ASN A 325 -18.15 -5.19 -5.91
CA ASN A 325 -19.09 -4.61 -4.96
C ASN A 325 -19.78 -3.38 -5.56
N GLU A 326 -20.93 -3.01 -5.00
CA GLU A 326 -21.54 -1.71 -5.26
C GLU A 326 -20.60 -0.57 -4.85
N ILE A 327 -20.62 0.51 -5.61
CA ILE A 327 -19.73 1.66 -5.43
C ILE A 327 -20.60 2.88 -5.12
N PHE A 328 -20.22 3.63 -4.09
CA PHE A 328 -20.74 4.97 -3.86
C PHE A 328 -19.59 5.98 -3.95
N ILE A 329 -19.80 7.05 -4.72
CA ILE A 329 -18.88 8.18 -4.84
C ILE A 329 -19.68 9.44 -4.52
N ASP A 330 -19.23 10.21 -3.54
CA ASP A 330 -19.94 11.42 -3.14
C ASP A 330 -19.89 12.50 -4.23
N THR A 331 -20.98 13.24 -4.36
CA THR A 331 -21.02 14.40 -5.27
C THR A 331 -20.31 15.61 -4.67
N MET A 332 -20.23 15.69 -3.34
CA MET A 332 -19.45 16.70 -2.64
C MET A 332 -17.96 16.53 -2.96
N GLN A 333 -17.35 17.59 -3.48
CA GLN A 333 -15.91 17.66 -3.74
C GLN A 333 -15.23 18.44 -2.62
N LEU A 334 -14.14 17.91 -2.07
CA LEU A 334 -13.25 18.65 -1.18
C LEU A 334 -12.06 19.16 -2.00
N HIS A 335 -11.73 20.43 -1.81
CA HIS A 335 -10.66 21.12 -2.54
C HIS A 335 -9.41 21.26 -1.67
N ASP A 336 -8.30 20.75 -2.19
CA ASP A 336 -6.97 20.82 -1.58
C ASP A 336 -6.06 21.65 -2.47
N TYR A 337 -5.12 22.36 -1.86
CA TYR A 337 -4.13 23.13 -2.57
C TYR A 337 -2.86 23.34 -1.77
N TRP A 338 -1.74 23.50 -2.49
CA TRP A 338 -0.42 23.78 -1.94
C TRP A 338 0.19 24.98 -2.65
N VAL A 339 0.72 25.92 -1.88
CA VAL A 339 1.51 27.05 -2.38
C VAL A 339 2.96 26.58 -2.47
N MET A 340 3.46 26.45 -3.70
CA MET A 340 4.77 25.87 -3.98
C MET A 340 5.91 26.74 -3.45
N GLU A 341 6.91 26.11 -2.84
CA GLU A 341 8.23 26.69 -2.62
C GLU A 341 9.29 25.98 -3.47
N LYS A 342 10.53 26.45 -3.38
CA LYS A 342 11.66 25.88 -4.12
C LYS A 342 11.91 24.44 -3.68
N ASN A 343 12.13 23.54 -4.63
CA ASN A 343 12.46 22.13 -4.41
C ASN A 343 11.38 21.35 -3.62
N GLU A 344 10.11 21.50 -4.02
CA GLU A 344 8.99 20.74 -3.43
C GLU A 344 8.21 19.90 -4.45
N THR A 345 8.71 19.84 -5.68
CA THR A 345 8.20 18.96 -6.72
C THR A 345 9.29 18.69 -7.75
N TRP A 346 9.12 17.60 -8.50
CA TRP A 346 9.91 17.28 -9.69
C TRP A 346 9.31 17.91 -10.97
N MET A 347 8.14 18.52 -10.88
CA MET A 347 7.51 19.27 -11.97
C MET A 347 8.13 20.67 -12.09
N ASP A 348 8.11 21.25 -13.29
CA ASP A 348 8.54 22.64 -13.51
C ASP A 348 7.48 23.62 -12.95
N ARG A 349 7.52 23.83 -11.63
CA ARG A 349 6.65 24.76 -10.90
C ARG A 349 7.47 25.88 -10.26
N LYS A 350 6.92 27.10 -10.28
CA LYS A 350 7.59 28.27 -9.71
C LYS A 350 7.21 28.47 -8.24
N PRO A 351 8.11 28.97 -7.38
CA PRO A 351 7.72 29.41 -6.04
C PRO A 351 6.57 30.43 -6.09
N GLY A 352 5.56 30.23 -5.25
CA GLY A 352 4.32 31.01 -5.21
C GLY A 352 3.20 30.48 -6.12
N GLU A 353 3.48 29.54 -7.02
CA GLU A 353 2.44 28.86 -7.80
C GLU A 353 1.54 28.02 -6.88
N VAL A 354 0.25 27.94 -7.21
CA VAL A 354 -0.72 27.12 -6.47
C VAL A 354 -0.97 25.83 -7.24
N ASN A 355 -0.55 24.70 -6.66
CA ASN A 355 -0.96 23.38 -7.13
C ASN A 355 -2.24 22.99 -6.40
N SER A 356 -3.32 22.66 -7.10
CA SER A 356 -4.61 22.38 -6.47
C SER A 356 -5.37 21.25 -7.16
N MET A 357 -6.20 20.55 -6.38
CA MET A 357 -6.98 19.43 -6.86
C MET A 357 -8.24 19.26 -6.00
N SER A 358 -9.32 18.84 -6.65
CA SER A 358 -10.56 18.47 -5.96
C SER A 358 -10.81 16.98 -6.09
N ALA A 359 -11.38 16.38 -5.05
CA ALA A 359 -11.73 14.96 -5.04
C ALA A 359 -13.03 14.70 -4.28
N PRO A 360 -13.76 13.60 -4.57
CA PRO A 360 -14.94 13.21 -3.83
C PRO A 360 -14.65 13.11 -2.33
N ALA A 361 -15.51 13.70 -1.50
CA ALA A 361 -15.37 13.69 -0.04
C ALA A 361 -15.43 12.27 0.53
N ILE A 362 -16.19 11.38 -0.12
CA ILE A 362 -16.41 10.01 0.30
C ILE A 362 -16.35 9.08 -0.92
N ILE A 363 -15.67 7.95 -0.76
CA ILE A 363 -15.80 6.79 -1.66
C ILE A 363 -16.04 5.55 -0.79
N THR A 364 -17.09 4.79 -1.09
CA THR A 364 -17.29 3.47 -0.48
C THR A 364 -17.47 2.35 -1.49
N ARG A 365 -17.02 1.15 -1.12
CA ARG A 365 -17.20 -0.10 -1.91
C ARG A 365 -17.84 -1.17 -1.04
N GLY A 366 -19.06 -1.59 -1.38
CA GLY A 366 -19.83 -2.61 -0.67
C GLY A 366 -20.40 -2.12 0.67
N LEU A 367 -20.52 -0.81 0.85
CA LEU A 367 -21.03 -0.14 2.05
C LEU A 367 -21.87 1.07 1.64
N GLU A 368 -22.90 1.36 2.42
CA GLU A 368 -23.71 2.58 2.27
C GLU A 368 -22.88 3.85 2.53
N LYS A 369 -23.39 5.01 2.09
CA LYS A 369 -22.80 6.31 2.40
C LYS A 369 -22.70 6.50 3.93
N PRO A 370 -21.51 6.73 4.50
CA PRO A 370 -21.35 7.04 5.92
C PRO A 370 -21.95 8.42 6.26
N ILE A 371 -22.44 8.57 7.49
CA ILE A 371 -22.88 9.85 8.03
C ILE A 371 -21.69 10.50 8.72
N ILE A 372 -21.36 11.73 8.31
CA ILE A 372 -20.22 12.49 8.82
C ILE A 372 -20.73 13.73 9.54
N THR A 373 -20.36 13.86 10.81
CA THR A 373 -20.71 15.03 11.63
C THR A 373 -19.43 15.66 12.19
N LEU A 374 -19.28 16.97 11.97
CA LEU A 374 -18.21 17.76 12.56
C LEU A 374 -18.62 18.25 13.95
N LYS A 375 -17.64 18.54 14.82
CA LYS A 375 -17.93 19.33 16.03
C LYS A 375 -18.26 20.77 15.62
N THR A 376 -18.99 21.49 16.47
CA THR A 376 -19.54 22.83 16.18
C THR A 376 -18.51 23.83 15.64
N ASP A 377 -17.26 23.73 16.10
CA ASP A 377 -16.18 24.66 15.71
C ASP A 377 -15.23 24.10 14.63
N ASP A 378 -15.44 22.86 14.19
CA ASP A 378 -14.65 22.24 13.12
C ASP A 378 -15.23 22.64 11.75
N SER A 379 -14.38 23.22 10.88
CA SER A 379 -14.78 23.64 9.53
C SER A 379 -14.22 22.73 8.42
N LEU A 380 -13.18 21.95 8.72
CA LEU A 380 -12.53 21.06 7.77
C LEU A 380 -12.99 19.61 7.99
N ARG A 381 -13.29 18.94 6.87
CA ARG A 381 -13.66 17.52 6.83
C ARG A 381 -12.49 16.70 6.30
N PRO A 382 -12.22 15.49 6.85
CA PRO A 382 -11.34 14.53 6.20
C PRO A 382 -12.02 13.95 4.95
N TYR A 383 -11.22 13.39 4.05
CA TYR A 383 -11.75 12.43 3.09
C TYR A 383 -12.05 11.11 3.79
N ILE A 384 -13.19 10.48 3.48
CA ILE A 384 -13.57 9.20 4.07
C ILE A 384 -13.62 8.12 3.00
N LEU A 385 -12.82 7.08 3.18
CA LEU A 385 -12.77 5.93 2.28
C LEU A 385 -13.14 4.69 3.07
N ALA A 386 -14.10 3.90 2.60
CA ALA A 386 -14.47 2.65 3.30
C ALA A 386 -14.81 1.52 2.36
N SER A 387 -14.37 0.31 2.67
CA SER A 387 -14.59 -0.87 1.84
C SER A 387 -14.95 -2.09 2.66
N LYS A 388 -15.94 -2.86 2.19
CA LYS A 388 -16.20 -4.23 2.63
C LYS A 388 -15.48 -5.18 1.69
N TYR A 389 -14.45 -5.84 2.19
CA TYR A 389 -13.62 -6.76 1.43
C TYR A 389 -14.36 -8.08 1.12
N PRO A 390 -13.91 -8.85 0.10
CA PRO A 390 -14.58 -10.09 -0.31
C PRO A 390 -14.70 -11.15 0.79
N ASN A 391 -13.77 -11.16 1.75
CA ASN A 391 -13.81 -12.07 2.90
C ASN A 391 -14.72 -11.58 4.05
N GLY A 392 -15.38 -10.43 3.86
CA GLY A 392 -16.29 -9.78 4.80
C GLY A 392 -15.63 -8.81 5.77
N ALA A 393 -14.29 -8.69 5.79
CA ALA A 393 -13.60 -7.68 6.59
C ALA A 393 -13.97 -6.27 6.11
N ILE A 394 -13.91 -5.29 7.00
CA ILE A 394 -14.25 -3.89 6.67
C ILE A 394 -13.03 -3.02 6.95
N ALA A 395 -12.76 -2.05 6.11
CA ALA A 395 -11.80 -0.98 6.37
C ALA A 395 -12.49 0.38 6.29
N VAL A 396 -12.10 1.30 7.16
CA VAL A 396 -12.46 2.72 7.08
C VAL A 396 -11.23 3.58 7.32
N ALA A 397 -11.02 4.57 6.45
CA ALA A 397 -9.91 5.49 6.49
C ALA A 397 -10.39 6.94 6.52
N ALA A 398 -9.90 7.72 7.49
CA ALA A 398 -10.03 9.17 7.54
C ALA A 398 -8.71 9.81 7.07
N ILE A 399 -8.72 10.34 5.86
CA ILE A 399 -7.51 10.86 5.21
C ILE A 399 -7.43 12.39 5.39
N GLY A 400 -6.23 12.86 5.74
CA GLY A 400 -5.93 14.27 5.95
C GLY A 400 -6.07 15.14 4.69
N ARG A 401 -5.86 16.44 4.87
CA ARG A 401 -6.07 17.50 3.88
C ARG A 401 -4.80 18.31 3.71
N THR A 402 -4.50 18.69 2.48
CA THR A 402 -3.40 19.60 2.15
C THR A 402 -3.98 20.96 1.81
N ILE A 403 -3.78 21.94 2.70
CA ILE A 403 -4.35 23.27 2.58
C ILE A 403 -3.25 24.31 2.74
N LYS A 404 -3.02 25.09 1.69
CA LYS A 404 -2.03 26.17 1.63
C LYS A 404 -0.59 25.69 1.81
N ARG A 405 -0.13 25.51 3.04
CA ARG A 405 1.23 25.12 3.42
C ARG A 405 1.24 24.10 4.56
N GLU A 406 0.06 23.57 4.88
CA GLU A 406 -0.13 22.68 6.01
C GLU A 406 -0.78 21.39 5.55
N TYR A 407 -0.28 20.29 6.11
CA TYR A 407 -0.99 19.03 6.12
C TYR A 407 -1.78 18.93 7.42
N ILE A 408 -3.11 18.92 7.30
CA ILE A 408 -4.05 18.96 8.41
C ILE A 408 -4.75 17.60 8.49
N THR A 409 -4.90 17.05 9.69
CA THR A 409 -5.64 15.81 9.93
C THR A 409 -6.97 16.12 10.62
N PRO A 410 -7.98 16.68 9.91
CA PRO A 410 -9.26 17.00 10.52
C PRO A 410 -9.95 15.75 11.03
N ARG A 411 -10.62 15.88 12.17
CA ARG A 411 -11.36 14.80 12.82
C ARG A 411 -12.85 14.96 12.58
N ALA A 412 -13.56 13.85 12.45
CA ALA A 412 -15.01 13.85 12.34
C ALA A 412 -15.60 12.69 13.16
N ASN A 413 -16.87 12.82 13.53
CA ASN A 413 -17.68 11.69 13.94
C ASN A 413 -18.14 10.98 12.66
N VAL A 414 -17.86 9.68 12.57
CA VAL A 414 -18.17 8.86 11.39
C VAL A 414 -19.09 7.73 11.82
N LEU A 415 -20.31 7.70 11.29
CA LEU A 415 -21.22 6.58 11.45
C LEU A 415 -21.22 5.74 10.17
N LEU A 416 -20.87 4.46 10.32
CA LEU A 416 -20.89 3.47 9.25
C LEU A 416 -21.93 2.39 9.56
N LYS A 417 -22.84 2.16 8.60
CA LYS A 417 -23.78 1.05 8.65
C LYS A 417 -23.11 -0.22 8.17
N VAL A 418 -23.19 -1.29 8.96
CA VAL A 418 -22.57 -2.57 8.66
C VAL A 418 -23.52 -3.72 8.93
N ASP A 419 -23.44 -4.78 8.13
CA ASP A 419 -24.34 -5.94 8.30
C ASP A 419 -23.99 -6.72 9.57
N SER A 420 -22.70 -6.90 9.85
CA SER A 420 -22.18 -7.58 11.04
C SER A 420 -20.69 -7.26 11.26
N LEU A 421 -20.14 -7.63 12.43
CA LEU A 421 -18.73 -7.47 12.79
C LEU A 421 -18.03 -8.81 13.04
N ASN A 422 -18.45 -9.86 12.33
CA ASN A 422 -17.90 -11.21 12.47
C ASN A 422 -16.55 -11.41 11.76
N LYS A 423 -16.07 -10.37 11.08
CA LYS A 423 -14.76 -10.30 10.43
C LYS A 423 -13.99 -9.09 10.97
N PRO A 424 -12.66 -9.06 10.81
CA PRO A 424 -11.85 -7.95 11.29
C PRO A 424 -12.26 -6.60 10.71
N LEU A 425 -12.10 -5.55 11.52
CA LEU A 425 -12.30 -4.15 11.14
C LEU A 425 -10.96 -3.41 11.15
N GLY A 426 -10.51 -2.91 10.01
CA GLY A 426 -9.38 -2.01 9.88
C GLY A 426 -9.81 -0.54 10.03
N VAL A 427 -9.09 0.23 10.85
CA VAL A 427 -9.35 1.65 11.08
C VAL A 427 -8.05 2.42 10.88
N PHE A 428 -8.08 3.41 9.99
CA PHE A 428 -6.91 4.18 9.57
C PHE A 428 -7.17 5.69 9.67
N GLY A 429 -6.22 6.45 10.21
CA GLY A 429 -6.37 7.90 10.34
C GLY A 429 -7.07 8.35 11.62
N HIS A 430 -7.24 9.66 11.75
CA HIS A 430 -7.76 10.28 12.97
C HIS A 430 -9.27 10.51 12.91
N PHE A 431 -9.95 10.14 14.00
CA PHE A 431 -11.39 10.32 14.18
C PHE A 431 -11.67 11.16 15.43
N ASN A 432 -12.85 11.77 15.49
CA ASN A 432 -13.42 12.17 16.79
C ASN A 432 -14.07 10.94 17.43
N GLU A 433 -14.88 10.23 16.64
CA GLU A 433 -15.58 9.01 17.01
C GLU A 433 -15.85 8.17 15.76
N LEU A 434 -15.74 6.85 15.86
CA LEU A 434 -16.22 5.90 14.86
C LEU A 434 -17.36 5.09 15.46
N THR A 435 -18.54 5.21 14.87
CA THR A 435 -19.75 4.50 15.27
C THR A 435 -20.14 3.50 14.20
N LEU A 436 -20.34 2.25 14.60
CA LEU A 436 -20.77 1.16 13.73
C LEU A 436 -22.21 0.82 14.08
N GLU A 437 -23.13 1.10 13.16
CA GLU A 437 -24.55 0.75 13.28
C GLU A 437 -24.77 -0.63 12.65
N LEU A 438 -25.16 -1.61 13.47
CA LEU A 438 -25.34 -3.00 13.10
C LEU A 438 -26.76 -3.23 12.60
N LYS A 439 -26.92 -3.78 11.40
CA LYS A 439 -28.27 -4.17 10.90
C LYS A 439 -28.94 -5.23 11.78
N THR A 440 -28.17 -6.00 12.55
CA THR A 440 -28.72 -6.98 13.48
C THR A 440 -27.95 -6.93 14.80
N PRO A 441 -28.63 -6.67 15.93
CA PRO A 441 -28.03 -6.71 17.25
C PRO A 441 -27.35 -8.05 17.53
N VAL A 442 -26.13 -8.00 18.08
CA VAL A 442 -25.34 -9.18 18.42
C VAL A 442 -24.69 -8.99 19.78
N GLY A 443 -24.80 -10.00 20.64
CA GLY A 443 -24.14 -9.99 21.94
C GLY A 443 -22.63 -10.10 21.78
N ILE A 444 -21.92 -8.98 21.84
CA ILE A 444 -20.44 -8.95 21.81
C ILE A 444 -19.93 -9.29 23.21
N LYS A 445 -19.07 -10.32 23.29
CA LYS A 445 -18.45 -10.80 24.53
C LYS A 445 -17.11 -10.12 24.80
N ARG A 446 -16.26 -10.01 23.78
CA ARG A 446 -14.93 -9.39 23.88
C ARG A 446 -14.57 -8.66 22.59
N ILE A 447 -13.78 -7.61 22.74
CA ILE A 447 -13.20 -6.86 21.63
C ILE A 447 -11.71 -6.77 21.84
N PHE A 448 -10.94 -7.14 20.83
CA PHE A 448 -9.50 -6.99 20.83
C PHE A 448 -9.06 -6.01 19.75
N ALA A 449 -8.00 -5.27 20.03
CA ALA A 449 -7.42 -4.33 19.08
C ALA A 449 -5.88 -4.43 19.05
N GLN A 450 -5.29 -4.10 17.91
CA GLN A 450 -3.84 -4.16 17.68
C GLN A 450 -3.42 -3.08 16.68
N ASP A 451 -2.34 -2.34 16.97
CA ASP A 451 -1.60 -1.57 15.96
C ASP A 451 -1.15 -2.53 14.85
N LEU A 452 -1.50 -2.25 13.60
CA LEU A 452 -1.11 -3.08 12.47
C LEU A 452 0.42 -3.13 12.28
N ALA A 453 1.17 -2.15 12.79
CA ALA A 453 2.63 -2.21 12.87
C ALA A 453 3.11 -3.12 14.02
N GLY A 454 2.33 -3.36 15.07
CA GLY A 454 2.71 -4.19 16.21
C GLY A 454 2.39 -5.67 16.03
N ASP A 455 2.86 -6.51 16.96
CA ASP A 455 2.58 -7.96 16.99
C ASP A 455 1.75 -8.37 18.20
N LYS A 456 1.24 -7.38 18.95
CA LYS A 456 0.53 -7.60 20.20
C LYS A 456 -0.87 -7.03 20.12
N ALA A 457 -1.83 -7.90 20.41
CA ALA A 457 -3.22 -7.51 20.63
C ALA A 457 -3.48 -7.23 22.10
N ILE A 458 -4.41 -6.31 22.36
CA ILE A 458 -4.91 -6.01 23.70
C ILE A 458 -6.43 -6.12 23.75
N ASP A 459 -6.98 -6.42 24.92
CA ASP A 459 -8.43 -6.41 25.15
C ASP A 459 -8.89 -4.97 25.40
N VAL A 460 -9.84 -4.50 24.60
CA VAL A 460 -10.42 -3.15 24.67
C VAL A 460 -11.92 -3.18 24.98
N THR A 461 -12.46 -4.33 25.41
CA THR A 461 -13.90 -4.55 25.63
C THR A 461 -14.51 -3.48 26.54
N GLN A 462 -13.84 -3.13 27.64
CA GLN A 462 -14.32 -2.14 28.62
C GLN A 462 -14.07 -0.68 28.19
N ARG A 463 -13.43 -0.48 27.04
CA ARG A 463 -13.03 0.84 26.52
C ARG A 463 -13.87 1.27 25.31
N ILE A 464 -14.74 0.39 24.82
CA ILE A 464 -15.65 0.61 23.70
C ILE A 464 -17.07 0.60 24.23
N ILE A 465 -17.88 1.56 23.81
CA ILE A 465 -19.28 1.65 24.22
C ILE A 465 -20.10 0.77 23.27
N ILE A 466 -20.88 -0.14 23.84
CA ILE A 466 -21.80 -1.00 23.10
C ILE A 466 -23.22 -0.65 23.55
N LYS A 467 -24.04 -0.19 22.62
CA LYS A 467 -25.50 -0.08 22.73
C LYS A 467 -26.11 -1.16 21.83
N GLU A 468 -27.40 -1.47 21.98
CA GLU A 468 -28.06 -2.64 21.34
C GLU A 468 -27.57 -2.95 19.91
N ASP A 469 -27.58 -1.96 19.04
CA ASP A 469 -27.17 -2.02 17.64
C ASP A 469 -25.96 -1.12 17.31
N MET A 470 -25.33 -0.47 18.29
CA MET A 470 -24.21 0.46 18.05
C MET A 470 -22.94 0.05 18.77
N VAL A 471 -21.84 0.06 18.05
CA VAL A 471 -20.49 -0.02 18.62
C VAL A 471 -19.79 1.33 18.41
N ILE A 472 -19.42 1.99 19.50
CA ILE A 472 -18.86 3.34 19.48
C ILE A 472 -17.43 3.31 19.98
N ILE A 473 -16.50 3.73 19.12
CA ILE A 473 -15.06 3.72 19.33
C ILE A 473 -14.57 5.18 19.36
N SER A 474 -14.00 5.61 20.49
CA SER A 474 -13.51 6.98 20.59
C SER A 474 -12.24 7.20 19.76
N GLY A 475 -12.08 8.40 19.22
CA GLY A 475 -10.87 8.80 18.50
C GLY A 475 -9.60 8.65 19.35
N ALA A 476 -9.68 8.94 20.65
CA ALA A 476 -8.55 8.77 21.57
C ALA A 476 -8.10 7.31 21.69
N LEU A 477 -9.04 6.35 21.71
CA LEU A 477 -8.71 4.93 21.70
C LEU A 477 -8.08 4.52 20.37
N ILE A 478 -8.61 5.02 19.24
CA ILE A 478 -8.04 4.77 17.91
C ILE A 478 -6.59 5.25 17.85
N ASP A 479 -6.31 6.46 18.33
CA ASP A 479 -4.95 7.02 18.33
C ASP A 479 -4.00 6.21 19.23
N GLU A 480 -4.43 5.92 20.46
CA GLU A 480 -3.60 5.18 21.42
C GLU A 480 -3.24 3.80 20.91
N ILE A 481 -4.22 3.05 20.38
CA ILE A 481 -3.98 1.70 19.92
C ILE A 481 -3.27 1.71 18.58
N GLY A 482 -3.70 2.54 17.63
CA GLY A 482 -3.14 2.58 16.28
C GLY A 482 -1.71 3.12 16.20
N LEU A 483 -1.17 3.66 17.30
CA LEU A 483 0.20 4.14 17.41
C LEU A 483 1.03 3.40 18.48
N MET A 484 0.50 2.36 19.13
CA MET A 484 1.21 1.71 20.25
C MET A 484 2.54 1.07 19.86
N ALA A 485 2.72 0.75 18.58
CA ALA A 485 3.93 0.16 18.03
C ALA A 485 4.64 1.10 17.05
N ALA A 486 4.32 2.41 17.11
CA ALA A 486 4.94 3.41 16.26
C ALA A 486 6.47 3.47 16.49
N THR A 487 7.19 3.54 15.39
CA THR A 487 8.63 3.78 15.35
C THR A 487 8.91 5.17 15.88
N LYS A 488 9.91 5.31 16.76
CA LYS A 488 10.24 6.60 17.38
C LYS A 488 10.57 7.64 16.30
N GLY A 489 9.81 8.73 16.25
CA GLY A 489 10.00 9.85 15.33
C GLY A 489 9.26 9.71 14.00
N ASP A 490 8.65 8.55 13.73
CA ASP A 490 7.73 8.39 12.60
C ASP A 490 6.45 9.23 12.85
N LYS A 491 5.92 9.80 11.78
CA LYS A 491 4.82 10.76 11.75
C LYS A 491 3.52 10.17 11.21
N SER A 492 3.50 8.89 10.83
CA SER A 492 2.32 8.23 10.28
C SER A 492 1.13 8.26 11.23
N GLU A 493 -0.05 8.46 10.66
CA GLU A 493 -1.33 8.37 11.38
C GLU A 493 -1.57 6.97 11.99
N PRO A 494 -2.45 6.85 13.00
CA PRO A 494 -2.84 5.57 13.57
C PRO A 494 -3.41 4.62 12.51
N GLY A 495 -3.08 3.34 12.65
CA GLY A 495 -3.71 2.26 11.89
C GLY A 495 -3.82 1.00 12.74
N LEU A 496 -5.04 0.56 13.01
CA LEU A 496 -5.29 -0.62 13.84
C LEU A 496 -6.29 -1.60 13.20
N VAL A 497 -6.29 -2.81 13.73
CA VAL A 497 -7.32 -3.81 13.49
C VAL A 497 -8.09 -4.10 14.78
N LEU A 498 -9.41 -4.23 14.68
CA LEU A 498 -10.28 -4.76 15.74
C LEU A 498 -10.87 -6.12 15.35
N VAL A 499 -11.03 -7.01 16.33
CA VAL A 499 -11.73 -8.28 16.20
C VAL A 499 -12.76 -8.43 17.32
N PHE A 500 -13.98 -8.79 16.96
CA PHE A 500 -15.12 -8.92 17.85
C PHE A 500 -15.43 -10.40 18.09
N GLN A 501 -15.53 -10.81 19.35
CA GLN A 501 -15.94 -12.14 19.76
C GLN A 501 -17.35 -12.09 20.33
N TYR A 502 -18.23 -12.98 19.87
CA TYR A 502 -19.63 -13.01 20.27
C TYR A 502 -19.92 -13.98 21.42
N ILE A 503 -21.03 -13.74 22.11
CA ILE A 503 -21.65 -14.69 23.02
C ILE A 503 -22.21 -15.82 22.16
N LEU A 504 -21.73 -17.05 22.38
CA LEU A 504 -22.31 -18.24 21.76
C LEU A 504 -23.77 -18.34 22.20
N LYS A 505 -24.72 -18.27 21.26
CA LYS A 505 -26.08 -18.72 21.56
C LYS A 505 -25.99 -20.24 21.78
N SER A 506 -26.37 -20.71 22.97
CA SER A 506 -26.54 -22.15 23.19
C SER A 506 -27.55 -22.66 22.16
N PRO A 507 -27.28 -23.78 21.46
CA PRO A 507 -28.28 -24.39 20.61
C PRO A 507 -29.48 -24.73 21.50
N ARG A 508 -30.66 -24.23 21.12
CA ARG A 508 -31.93 -24.65 21.72
C ARG A 508 -32.35 -25.98 21.14
#